data_AF-A0A180GM46-F1
#
_entry.id   AF-A0A180GM46-F1
#
_cell.length_a   1.000
_cell.length_b   1.000
_cell.length_c   1.000
_cell.angle_alpha   90.00
_cell.angle_beta   90.00
_cell.angle_gamma   90.00
#
_symmetry.space_group_name_H-M   'P 1'
#
loop_
_entity.id
_entity.type
_entity.pdbx_description
1 polymer ?
#
loop_
_entity_poly.entity_id
_entity_poly.type
_entity_poly.pdbx_seq_one_letter_code
_entity_poly.pdbx_strand_id
1 'polypeptide(L)'
;MSTFDEKNALIRMAFTHLTWAMDNSHQSVYDEQKDPGLTDLVEIYSNLLPLMRKQIDALLSTFETIDFENGPVPELSLFPTVAALQHTIERTSVAVFSITLRPDQPALTEDRDCKIFKLFRCKRLLSDTYDLQCLLHYFLERCRDLVQGTAPDHQPIVEDTGSEEKEDWQCAVKKEMKFQATRCTVHIDGMVKRFKRSDLGLIQESWEETIDDLSFTISALQNGFPEREPYVPRDPDVTAMMRTVIALYKVFRVFYRKLSNYSTNKLPFALKEVSSDDMELIIYKTRPPLDFTDDFLDQATVIYQQNRIEGSEIMLSRQIVRAIRRDFQEGLDCLKSYLVTRNQLAHSESPPQFDFDAYFRDVVNQFHSTLDNFLNIVDGPNQMILENSSYGW
;
A
#
# COMPACT_ATOMS: atom_id res chain seq x y z
N MET A 1 13.39 -45.02 -11.79
CA MET A 1 12.53 -43.82 -11.88
C MET A 1 11.14 -44.10 -11.29
N SER A 2 11.01 -44.60 -10.04
CA SER A 2 9.68 -44.72 -9.38
C SER A 2 9.73 -44.68 -7.85
N THR A 3 10.78 -44.13 -7.24
CA THR A 3 10.93 -44.08 -5.77
C THR A 3 10.90 -42.67 -5.17
N PHE A 4 10.92 -41.63 -6.01
CA PHE A 4 10.71 -40.25 -5.57
C PHE A 4 9.22 -39.87 -5.50
N ASP A 5 8.35 -40.57 -6.24
CA ASP A 5 6.92 -40.22 -6.32
C ASP A 5 6.11 -40.63 -5.06
N GLU A 6 6.55 -41.65 -4.32
CA GLU A 6 5.92 -42.08 -3.06
C GLU A 6 6.47 -41.38 -1.81
N LYS A 7 7.70 -40.83 -1.87
CA LYS A 7 8.23 -40.00 -0.79
C LYS A 7 7.50 -38.68 -0.82
N ASN A 8 6.89 -38.26 0.29
CA ASN A 8 6.28 -36.93 0.35
C ASN A 8 4.76 -36.97 0.53
N ALA A 9 4.11 -38.10 0.26
CA ALA A 9 2.74 -38.11 -0.25
C ALA A 9 1.73 -37.45 0.68
N LEU A 10 1.81 -37.73 1.99
CA LEU A 10 0.88 -37.18 2.98
C LEU A 10 1.06 -35.67 3.16
N ILE A 11 2.30 -35.21 3.29
CA ILE A 11 2.60 -33.79 3.49
C ILE A 11 2.40 -32.99 2.19
N ARG A 12 2.66 -33.57 1.01
CA ARG A 12 2.33 -33.00 -0.30
C ARG A 12 0.83 -32.79 -0.42
N MET A 13 0.05 -33.82 -0.10
CA MET A 13 -1.41 -33.75 -0.11
C MET A 13 -1.93 -32.70 0.86
N ALA A 14 -1.34 -32.59 2.06
CA ALA A 14 -1.68 -31.57 3.04
C ALA A 14 -1.45 -30.14 2.51
N PHE A 15 -0.27 -29.86 1.93
CA PHE A 15 0.00 -28.55 1.31
C PHE A 15 -0.95 -28.26 0.14
N THR A 16 -1.22 -29.24 -0.74
CA THR A 16 -2.16 -29.07 -1.86
C THR A 16 -3.58 -28.75 -1.37
N HIS A 17 -4.09 -29.47 -0.37
CA HIS A 17 -5.39 -29.18 0.22
C HIS A 17 -5.44 -27.81 0.87
N LEU A 18 -4.35 -27.40 1.54
CA LEU A 18 -4.26 -26.10 2.18
C LEU A 18 -4.28 -24.96 1.15
N THR A 19 -3.48 -25.08 0.09
CA THR A 19 -3.47 -24.15 -1.05
C THR A 19 -4.88 -24.04 -1.66
N TRP A 20 -5.52 -25.17 -1.96
CA TRP A 20 -6.88 -25.19 -2.50
C TRP A 20 -7.92 -24.61 -1.54
N ALA A 21 -7.82 -24.88 -0.24
CA ALA A 21 -8.74 -24.37 0.77
C ALA A 21 -8.65 -22.84 0.90
N MET A 22 -7.44 -22.27 0.79
CA MET A 22 -7.26 -20.81 0.77
C MET A 22 -7.92 -20.19 -0.46
N ASP A 23 -7.73 -20.79 -1.64
CA ASP A 23 -8.30 -20.31 -2.90
C ASP A 23 -9.85 -20.38 -2.93
N ASN A 24 -10.45 -21.22 -2.08
CA ASN A 24 -11.91 -21.43 -1.99
C ASN A 24 -12.55 -20.93 -0.69
N SER A 25 -11.79 -20.24 0.17
CA SER A 25 -12.24 -19.84 1.53
C SER A 25 -13.42 -18.85 1.55
N HIS A 26 -13.76 -18.23 0.41
CA HIS A 26 -14.91 -17.33 0.25
C HIS A 26 -16.29 -18.01 0.34
N GLN A 27 -16.36 -19.35 0.39
CA GLN A 27 -17.62 -20.11 0.44
C GLN A 27 -18.18 -20.34 1.87
N SER A 28 -17.60 -19.70 2.89
CA SER A 28 -18.05 -19.84 4.28
C SER A 28 -19.48 -19.27 4.46
N VAL A 29 -20.40 -20.14 4.89
CA VAL A 29 -21.80 -19.78 5.17
C VAL A 29 -21.88 -19.02 6.50
N TYR A 30 -22.54 -17.85 6.49
CA TYR A 30 -22.84 -17.08 7.69
C TYR A 30 -23.79 -17.87 8.62
N ASP A 31 -23.47 -17.94 9.91
CA ASP A 31 -24.33 -18.55 10.94
C ASP A 31 -25.08 -17.45 11.70
N GLU A 32 -26.39 -17.33 11.43
CA GLU A 32 -27.29 -16.32 12.03
C GLU A 32 -27.49 -16.49 13.54
N GLN A 33 -27.12 -17.62 14.14
CA GLN A 33 -27.43 -17.92 15.55
C GLN A 33 -26.40 -17.41 16.56
N LYS A 34 -25.26 -16.92 16.10
CA LYS A 34 -24.16 -16.45 16.96
C LYS A 34 -24.17 -14.92 16.94
N ASP A 35 -24.34 -14.24 18.08
CA ASP A 35 -24.01 -12.81 18.23
C ASP A 35 -22.54 -12.68 18.68
N PRO A 36 -21.57 -12.56 17.76
CA PRO A 36 -20.18 -12.93 18.05
C PRO A 36 -19.23 -11.73 18.05
N GLY A 37 -19.71 -10.53 17.68
CA GLY A 37 -18.84 -9.51 17.07
C GLY A 37 -17.62 -9.17 17.90
N LEU A 38 -17.79 -8.95 19.21
CA LEU A 38 -16.68 -8.56 20.08
C LEU A 38 -15.79 -9.74 20.48
N THR A 39 -16.39 -10.91 20.70
CA THR A 39 -15.66 -12.13 21.10
C THR A 39 -14.78 -12.63 19.96
N ASP A 40 -15.33 -12.76 18.76
CA ASP A 40 -14.61 -13.24 17.57
C ASP A 40 -13.51 -12.24 17.18
N LEU A 41 -13.75 -10.94 17.36
CA LEU A 41 -12.77 -9.90 17.11
C LEU A 41 -11.61 -9.95 18.12
N VAL A 42 -11.89 -10.09 19.42
CA VAL A 42 -10.84 -10.31 20.43
C VAL A 42 -10.07 -11.60 20.16
N GLU A 43 -10.77 -12.65 19.72
CA GLU A 43 -10.18 -13.95 19.37
C GLU A 43 -9.20 -13.83 18.18
N ILE A 44 -9.59 -13.13 17.11
CA ILE A 44 -8.72 -12.90 15.94
C ILE A 44 -7.40 -12.25 16.38
N TYR A 45 -7.47 -11.11 17.07
CA TYR A 45 -6.28 -10.30 17.33
C TYR A 45 -5.44 -10.77 18.51
N SER A 46 -6.06 -11.37 19.54
CA SER A 46 -5.35 -11.79 20.74
C SER A 46 -4.83 -13.22 20.67
N ASN A 47 -5.49 -14.08 19.86
CA ASN A 47 -5.20 -15.51 19.83
C ASN A 47 -4.84 -16.00 18.44
N LEU A 48 -5.72 -15.84 17.44
CA LEU A 48 -5.57 -16.51 16.14
C LEU A 48 -4.40 -15.95 15.32
N LEU A 49 -4.29 -14.63 15.17
CA LEU A 49 -3.18 -14.00 14.45
C LEU A 49 -1.81 -14.27 15.12
N PRO A 50 -1.64 -14.10 16.45
CA PRO A 50 -0.40 -14.50 17.12
C PRO A 50 -0.09 -16.00 17.02
N LEU A 51 -1.11 -16.86 17.05
CA LEU A 51 -0.93 -18.30 16.91
C LEU A 51 -0.46 -18.66 15.50
N MET A 52 -1.06 -18.06 14.47
CA MET A 52 -0.68 -18.24 13.07
C MET A 52 0.78 -17.84 12.84
N ARG A 53 1.20 -16.69 13.40
CA ARG A 53 2.61 -16.26 13.39
C ARG A 53 3.53 -17.33 13.99
N LYS A 54 3.21 -17.83 15.19
CA LYS A 54 4.02 -18.88 15.86
C LYS A 54 4.11 -20.15 15.01
N GLN A 55 3.03 -20.53 14.32
CA GLN A 55 3.00 -21.70 13.46
C GLN A 55 3.85 -21.51 12.20
N ILE A 56 3.83 -20.31 11.59
CA ILE A 56 4.72 -19.94 10.48
C ILE A 56 6.19 -20.02 10.93
N ASP A 57 6.52 -19.41 12.07
CA ASP A 57 7.89 -19.43 12.62
C ASP A 57 8.37 -20.86 12.93
N ALA A 58 7.47 -21.71 13.45
CA ALA A 58 7.75 -23.12 13.72
C ALA A 58 7.99 -23.93 12.44
N LEU A 59 7.18 -23.72 11.40
CA LEU A 59 7.39 -24.33 10.08
C LEU A 59 8.73 -23.87 9.50
N LEU A 60 8.98 -22.56 9.45
CA LEU A 60 10.22 -21.99 8.93
C LEU A 60 11.45 -22.60 9.62
N SER A 61 11.44 -22.64 10.94
CA SER A 61 12.54 -23.21 11.74
C SER A 61 12.76 -24.70 11.42
N THR A 62 11.67 -25.45 11.24
CA THR A 62 11.76 -26.88 10.90
C THR A 62 12.36 -27.07 9.50
N PHE A 63 11.87 -26.31 8.51
CA PHE A 63 12.35 -26.36 7.12
C PHE A 63 13.82 -25.92 6.97
N GLU A 64 14.29 -24.95 7.77
CA GLU A 64 15.69 -24.53 7.77
C GLU A 64 16.62 -25.69 8.18
N THR A 65 16.21 -26.52 9.15
CA THR A 65 17.01 -27.64 9.67
C THR A 65 17.02 -28.90 8.80
N ILE A 66 16.05 -29.05 7.88
CA ILE A 66 15.95 -30.23 7.03
C ILE A 66 16.91 -30.09 5.84
N ASP A 67 17.77 -31.09 5.65
CA ASP A 67 18.49 -31.32 4.40
C ASP A 67 17.57 -32.13 3.47
N PHE A 68 16.94 -31.45 2.50
CA PHE A 68 16.01 -32.07 1.56
C PHE A 68 16.72 -32.89 0.47
N GLU A 69 18.05 -32.77 0.37
CA GLU A 69 18.88 -33.41 -0.66
C GLU A 69 19.38 -34.76 -0.19
N ASN A 70 19.89 -34.81 1.04
CA ASN A 70 20.57 -35.99 1.57
C ASN A 70 19.81 -36.64 2.74
N GLY A 71 18.79 -35.97 3.29
CA GLY A 71 18.05 -36.41 4.47
C GLY A 71 16.65 -36.97 4.16
N PRO A 72 16.11 -37.88 4.99
CA PRO A 72 14.70 -38.20 4.95
C PRO A 72 13.89 -36.97 5.39
N VAL A 73 12.88 -36.58 4.60
CA VAL A 73 11.93 -35.54 5.03
C VAL A 73 11.11 -36.09 6.19
N PRO A 74 11.09 -35.41 7.35
CA PRO A 74 10.38 -35.91 8.52
C PRO A 74 8.88 -35.58 8.40
N GLU A 75 8.16 -36.27 7.51
CA GLU A 75 6.72 -36.04 7.26
C GLU A 75 5.88 -36.02 8.55
N LEU A 76 6.17 -36.95 9.45
CA LEU A 76 5.48 -37.10 10.74
C LEU A 76 5.69 -35.91 11.69
N SER A 77 6.78 -35.15 11.53
CA SER A 77 7.03 -33.94 12.33
C SER A 77 6.46 -32.67 11.68
N LEU A 78 6.36 -32.63 10.35
CA LEU A 78 5.82 -31.49 9.61
C LEU A 78 4.29 -31.45 9.62
N PHE A 79 3.64 -32.62 9.47
CA PHE A 79 2.19 -32.72 9.31
C PHE A 79 1.38 -32.06 10.44
N PRO A 80 1.70 -32.26 11.75
CA PRO A 80 0.94 -31.63 12.83
C PRO A 80 0.96 -30.11 12.77
N THR A 81 2.09 -29.51 12.39
CA THR A 81 2.25 -28.05 12.30
C THR A 81 1.47 -27.49 11.11
N VAL A 82 1.50 -28.17 9.96
CA VAL A 82 0.71 -27.80 8.77
C VAL A 82 -0.79 -27.90 9.05
N ALA A 83 -1.25 -28.99 9.67
CA ALA A 83 -2.65 -29.17 10.04
C ALA A 83 -3.12 -28.13 11.07
N ALA A 84 -2.28 -27.78 12.04
CA ALA A 84 -2.59 -26.74 13.02
C ALA A 84 -2.69 -25.35 12.37
N LEU A 85 -1.81 -25.06 11.40
CA LEU A 85 -1.87 -23.82 10.63
C LEU A 85 -3.15 -23.73 9.80
N GLN A 86 -3.51 -24.80 9.09
CA GLN A 86 -4.77 -24.88 8.33
C GLN A 86 -5.97 -24.53 9.21
N HIS A 87 -6.11 -25.23 10.33
CA HIS A 87 -7.21 -25.01 11.26
C HIS A 87 -7.24 -23.57 11.79
N THR A 88 -6.08 -22.95 11.98
CA THR A 88 -5.98 -21.56 12.44
C THR A 88 -6.41 -20.57 11.34
N ILE A 89 -6.06 -20.82 10.08
CA ILE A 89 -6.52 -20.04 8.92
C ILE A 89 -8.04 -20.12 8.77
N GLU A 90 -8.60 -21.34 8.84
CA GLU A 90 -10.04 -21.58 8.73
C GLU A 90 -10.81 -20.86 9.85
N ARG A 91 -10.36 -21.01 11.10
CA ARG A 91 -10.96 -20.30 12.24
C ARG A 91 -10.88 -18.80 12.12
N THR A 92 -9.75 -18.27 11.64
CA THR A 92 -9.60 -16.83 11.40
C THR A 92 -10.59 -16.35 10.35
N SER A 93 -10.74 -17.10 9.26
CA SER A 93 -11.65 -16.75 8.17
C SER A 93 -13.12 -16.74 8.65
N VAL A 94 -13.54 -17.78 9.38
CA VAL A 94 -14.90 -17.87 9.96
C VAL A 94 -15.17 -16.71 10.92
N ALA A 95 -14.22 -16.39 11.81
CA ALA A 95 -14.35 -15.28 12.74
C ALA A 95 -14.41 -13.92 12.02
N VAL A 96 -13.67 -13.75 10.92
CA VAL A 96 -13.73 -12.52 10.11
C VAL A 96 -15.09 -12.41 9.42
N PHE A 97 -15.59 -13.48 8.80
CA PHE A 97 -16.90 -13.46 8.14
C PHE A 97 -18.06 -13.20 9.11
N SER A 98 -17.99 -13.75 10.33
CA SER A 98 -19.02 -13.52 11.36
C SER A 98 -19.13 -12.05 11.80
N ILE A 99 -18.05 -11.26 11.66
CA ILE A 99 -18.02 -9.83 11.95
C ILE A 99 -18.40 -9.01 10.72
N THR A 100 -17.85 -9.38 9.56
CA THR A 100 -17.87 -8.55 8.35
C THR A 100 -19.11 -8.72 7.49
N LEU A 101 -19.83 -9.84 7.62
CA LEU A 101 -21.02 -10.17 6.82
C LEU A 101 -22.30 -10.25 7.66
N ARG A 102 -22.37 -9.50 8.76
CA ARG A 102 -23.56 -9.48 9.62
C ARG A 102 -24.76 -8.87 8.88
N PRO A 103 -25.97 -9.45 8.99
CA PRO A 103 -27.17 -8.96 8.33
C PRO A 103 -27.70 -7.66 8.95
N ASP A 104 -27.34 -7.37 10.20
CA ASP A 104 -27.78 -6.18 10.94
C ASP A 104 -26.80 -5.01 10.85
N GLN A 105 -25.87 -5.02 9.88
CA GLN A 105 -24.94 -3.91 9.70
C GLN A 105 -25.67 -2.62 9.29
N PRO A 106 -25.41 -1.50 9.98
CA PRO A 106 -25.94 -0.20 9.55
C PRO A 106 -25.34 0.23 8.22
N ALA A 107 -26.01 1.13 7.52
CA ALA A 107 -25.48 1.71 6.28
C ALA A 107 -24.17 2.49 6.54
N LEU A 108 -23.36 2.66 5.49
CA LEU A 108 -22.07 3.37 5.55
C LEU A 108 -22.17 4.79 6.13
N THR A 109 -23.33 5.44 5.97
CA THR A 109 -23.61 6.79 6.44
C THR A 109 -24.09 6.85 7.90
N GLU A 110 -24.46 5.71 8.48
CA GLU A 110 -25.18 5.60 9.76
C GLU A 110 -24.33 4.97 10.87
N ASP A 111 -23.14 4.46 10.55
CA ASP A 111 -22.31 3.66 11.46
C ASP A 111 -21.32 4.47 12.32
N ARG A 112 -21.54 5.79 12.43
CA ARG A 112 -20.65 6.72 13.16
C ARG A 112 -20.36 6.22 14.59
N ASP A 113 -21.37 5.70 15.28
CA ASP A 113 -21.29 5.28 16.67
C ASP A 113 -20.89 3.80 16.84
N CYS A 114 -20.66 3.07 15.73
CA CYS A 114 -20.32 1.65 15.74
C CYS A 114 -18.87 1.35 16.15
N LYS A 115 -18.06 2.38 16.41
CA LYS A 115 -16.67 2.27 16.90
C LYS A 115 -15.84 1.29 16.07
N ILE A 116 -15.47 0.14 16.66
CA ILE A 116 -14.65 -0.90 16.01
C ILE A 116 -15.41 -1.69 14.94
N PHE A 117 -16.74 -1.64 14.93
CA PHE A 117 -17.61 -2.33 13.96
C PHE A 117 -18.06 -1.45 12.81
N LYS A 118 -17.45 -0.28 12.64
CA LYS A 118 -17.63 0.53 11.43
C LYS A 118 -17.37 -0.33 10.19
N LEU A 119 -18.25 -0.22 9.19
CA LEU A 119 -18.14 -0.94 7.94
C LEU A 119 -16.77 -0.75 7.28
N PHE A 120 -16.18 0.44 7.37
CA PHE A 120 -14.82 0.74 6.91
C PHE A 120 -13.80 -0.21 7.55
N ARG A 121 -13.84 -0.37 8.87
CA ARG A 121 -12.94 -1.28 9.61
C ARG A 121 -13.20 -2.73 9.27
N CYS A 122 -14.47 -3.12 9.12
CA CYS A 122 -14.86 -4.48 8.70
C CYS A 122 -14.35 -4.81 7.28
N LYS A 123 -14.55 -3.91 6.31
CA LYS A 123 -14.02 -4.04 4.94
C LYS A 123 -12.50 -4.16 4.95
N ARG A 124 -11.82 -3.33 5.74
CA ARG A 124 -10.35 -3.39 5.89
C ARG A 124 -9.90 -4.71 6.50
N LEU A 125 -10.55 -5.22 7.54
CA LEU A 125 -10.26 -6.53 8.13
C LEU A 125 -10.43 -7.68 7.13
N LEU A 126 -11.49 -7.62 6.32
CA LEU A 126 -11.73 -8.59 5.27
C LEU A 126 -10.61 -8.56 4.21
N SER A 127 -10.26 -7.37 3.72
CA SER A 127 -9.14 -7.17 2.79
C SER A 127 -7.82 -7.66 3.36
N ASP A 128 -7.51 -7.29 4.61
CA ASP A 128 -6.29 -7.68 5.29
C ASP A 128 -6.17 -9.22 5.41
N THR A 129 -7.30 -9.88 5.66
CA THR A 129 -7.36 -11.34 5.78
C THR A 129 -7.17 -12.01 4.41
N TYR A 130 -7.74 -11.45 3.36
CA TYR A 130 -7.49 -11.90 1.99
C TYR A 130 -6.02 -11.75 1.60
N ASP A 131 -5.42 -10.59 1.85
CA ASP A 131 -4.00 -10.35 1.59
C ASP A 131 -3.11 -11.34 2.36
N LEU A 132 -3.45 -11.63 3.62
CA LEU A 132 -2.75 -12.62 4.43
C LEU A 132 -2.86 -14.03 3.82
N GLN A 133 -4.04 -14.43 3.34
CA GLN A 133 -4.24 -15.72 2.67
C GLN A 133 -3.39 -15.81 1.39
N CYS A 134 -3.32 -14.74 0.59
CA CYS A 134 -2.44 -14.71 -0.58
C CYS A 134 -0.96 -14.86 -0.20
N LEU A 135 -0.49 -14.14 0.84
CA LEU A 135 0.88 -14.27 1.33
C LEU A 135 1.19 -15.70 1.84
N LEU A 136 0.24 -16.27 2.58
CA LEU A 136 0.33 -17.65 3.07
C LEU A 136 0.38 -18.66 1.92
N HIS A 137 -0.43 -18.46 0.87
CA HIS A 137 -0.38 -19.26 -0.35
C HIS A 137 1.04 -19.30 -0.91
N TYR A 138 1.66 -18.14 -1.15
CA TYR A 138 3.04 -18.09 -1.66
C TYR A 138 4.06 -18.76 -0.73
N PHE A 139 3.95 -18.55 0.58
CA PHE A 139 4.80 -19.22 1.57
C PHE A 139 4.67 -20.74 1.51
N LEU A 140 3.43 -21.25 1.50
CA LEU A 140 3.12 -22.67 1.50
C LEU A 140 3.48 -23.34 0.17
N GLU A 141 3.39 -22.62 -0.95
CA GLU A 141 3.92 -23.09 -2.22
C GLU A 141 5.43 -23.32 -2.17
N ARG A 142 6.21 -22.40 -1.57
CA ARG A 142 7.66 -22.61 -1.43
C ARG A 142 7.97 -23.78 -0.50
N CYS A 143 7.21 -23.96 0.58
CA CYS A 143 7.32 -25.15 1.44
C CYS A 143 7.03 -26.43 0.64
N ARG A 144 6.01 -26.42 -0.21
CA ARG A 144 5.66 -27.54 -1.09
C ARG A 144 6.80 -27.86 -2.06
N ASP A 145 7.38 -26.85 -2.71
CA ASP A 145 8.48 -27.02 -3.67
C ASP A 145 9.69 -27.72 -3.02
N LEU A 146 10.06 -27.32 -1.79
CA LEU A 146 11.13 -27.97 -1.01
C LEU A 146 10.81 -29.44 -0.71
N VAL A 147 9.57 -29.73 -0.32
CA VAL A 147 9.11 -31.09 -0.02
C VAL A 147 9.03 -31.97 -1.27
N GLN A 148 8.74 -31.39 -2.43
CA GLN A 148 8.62 -32.12 -3.70
C GLN A 148 9.96 -32.36 -4.40
N GLY A 149 10.99 -31.58 -4.07
CA GLY A 149 12.27 -31.64 -4.79
C GLY A 149 12.17 -31.11 -6.22
N THR A 150 11.10 -30.38 -6.55
CA THR A 150 10.89 -29.79 -7.87
C THR A 150 11.58 -28.44 -7.92
N ALA A 151 12.67 -28.35 -8.70
CA ALA A 151 13.19 -27.05 -9.10
C ALA A 151 12.10 -26.28 -9.85
N PRO A 152 11.95 -24.95 -9.65
CA PRO A 152 10.98 -24.18 -10.40
C PRO A 152 11.23 -24.32 -11.91
N ASP A 153 10.18 -24.63 -12.69
CA ASP A 153 10.20 -24.70 -14.17
C ASP A 153 10.59 -23.36 -14.85
N HIS A 154 10.81 -22.31 -14.07
CA HIS A 154 11.25 -21.00 -14.50
C HIS A 154 12.58 -20.66 -13.84
N GLN A 155 13.67 -21.27 -14.32
CA GLN A 155 14.94 -20.54 -14.31
C GLN A 155 14.78 -19.37 -15.28
N PRO A 156 15.04 -18.12 -14.87
CA PRO A 156 15.30 -17.07 -15.83
C PRO A 156 16.45 -17.57 -16.70
N ILE A 157 16.30 -17.47 -18.02
CA ILE A 157 17.41 -17.65 -18.95
C ILE A 157 18.37 -16.49 -18.65
N VAL A 158 19.25 -16.67 -17.68
CA VAL A 158 20.41 -15.80 -17.49
C VAL A 158 21.37 -16.21 -18.59
N GLU A 159 21.52 -15.30 -19.56
CA GLU A 159 22.57 -15.41 -20.56
C GLU A 159 23.91 -15.67 -19.85
N ASP A 160 24.63 -16.64 -20.37
CA ASP A 160 25.91 -17.14 -19.92
C ASP A 160 26.96 -16.02 -19.86
N THR A 161 26.95 -15.24 -18.78
CA THR A 161 28.07 -14.39 -18.38
C THR A 161 28.79 -15.11 -17.26
N GLY A 162 29.98 -15.60 -17.58
CA GLY A 162 30.68 -16.62 -16.82
C GLY A 162 30.92 -16.33 -15.33
N SER A 163 31.05 -17.43 -14.59
CA SER A 163 31.64 -17.55 -13.25
C SER A 163 30.82 -17.14 -12.02
N GLU A 164 29.49 -17.18 -12.07
CA GLU A 164 28.70 -17.25 -10.83
C GLU A 164 28.45 -18.72 -10.46
N GLU A 165 28.88 -19.12 -9.26
CA GLU A 165 28.53 -20.41 -8.65
C GLU A 165 27.00 -20.56 -8.73
N LYS A 166 26.53 -21.59 -9.43
CA LYS A 166 25.09 -21.91 -9.50
C LYS A 166 24.58 -22.04 -8.07
N GLU A 167 23.80 -21.06 -7.60
CA GLU A 167 23.17 -21.12 -6.29
C GLU A 167 22.38 -22.43 -6.22
N ASP A 168 22.66 -23.22 -5.19
CA ASP A 168 21.95 -24.47 -4.92
C ASP A 168 20.43 -24.16 -4.88
N TRP A 169 19.65 -24.94 -5.64
CA TRP A 169 18.21 -24.72 -5.77
C TRP A 169 17.51 -24.74 -4.41
N GLN A 170 17.98 -25.55 -3.45
CA GLN A 170 17.42 -25.56 -2.10
C GLN A 170 17.68 -24.26 -1.38
N CYS A 171 18.91 -23.74 -1.50
CA CYS A 171 19.28 -22.46 -0.91
C CYS A 171 18.40 -21.34 -1.47
N ALA A 172 18.19 -21.30 -2.80
CA ALA A 172 17.33 -20.31 -3.43
C ALA A 172 15.86 -20.42 -2.97
N VAL A 173 15.29 -21.63 -2.93
CA VAL A 173 13.89 -21.83 -2.49
C VAL A 173 13.73 -21.55 -0.98
N LYS A 174 14.70 -21.94 -0.14
CA LYS A 174 14.69 -21.62 1.30
C LYS A 174 14.76 -20.11 1.54
N LYS A 175 15.57 -19.38 0.76
CA LYS A 175 15.66 -17.92 0.82
C LYS A 175 14.33 -17.26 0.46
N GLU A 176 13.68 -17.73 -0.60
CA GLU A 176 12.36 -17.23 -1.00
C GLU A 176 11.28 -17.58 0.03
N MET A 177 11.26 -18.82 0.55
CA MET A 177 10.38 -19.23 1.64
C MET A 177 10.52 -18.30 2.86
N LYS A 178 11.76 -17.97 3.25
CA LYS A 178 12.05 -17.05 4.36
C LYS A 178 11.57 -15.64 4.08
N PHE A 179 11.74 -15.16 2.84
CA PHE A 179 11.22 -13.88 2.41
C PHE A 179 9.68 -13.84 2.53
N GLN A 180 8.97 -14.86 2.04
CA GLN A 180 7.50 -14.93 2.16
C GLN A 180 7.02 -15.09 3.60
N ALA A 181 7.71 -15.88 4.43
CA ALA A 181 7.41 -15.98 5.87
C ALA A 181 7.56 -14.62 6.57
N THR A 182 8.61 -13.87 6.24
CA THR A 182 8.81 -12.50 6.75
C THR A 182 7.66 -11.59 6.34
N ARG A 183 7.20 -11.66 5.08
CA ARG A 183 6.03 -10.88 4.63
C ARG A 183 4.76 -11.24 5.40
N CYS A 184 4.49 -12.53 5.61
CA CYS A 184 3.34 -12.98 6.41
C CYS A 184 3.38 -12.42 7.83
N THR A 185 4.53 -12.55 8.51
CA THR A 185 4.68 -12.10 9.91
C THR A 185 4.60 -10.58 10.05
N VAL A 186 5.19 -9.82 9.14
CA VAL A 186 5.05 -8.35 9.08
C VAL A 186 3.60 -7.94 8.84
N HIS A 187 2.89 -8.64 7.95
CA HIS A 187 1.47 -8.36 7.67
C HIS A 187 0.59 -8.66 8.88
N ILE A 188 0.80 -9.79 9.57
CA ILE A 188 0.12 -10.14 10.82
C ILE A 188 0.31 -9.05 11.89
N ASP A 189 1.55 -8.57 12.07
CA ASP A 189 1.85 -7.50 13.02
C ASP A 189 1.17 -6.18 12.61
N GLY A 190 1.10 -5.90 11.31
CA GLY A 190 0.35 -4.80 10.71
C GLY A 190 -1.13 -4.86 11.06
N MET A 191 -1.78 -6.02 10.87
CA MET A 191 -3.19 -6.24 11.21
C MET A 191 -3.46 -5.98 12.71
N VAL A 192 -2.62 -6.52 13.59
CA VAL A 192 -2.75 -6.32 15.06
C VAL A 192 -2.55 -4.84 15.44
N LYS A 193 -1.64 -4.14 14.76
CA LYS A 193 -1.42 -2.69 14.98
C LYS A 193 -2.62 -1.87 14.50
N ARG A 194 -3.13 -2.14 13.29
CA ARG A 194 -4.30 -1.48 12.70
C ARG A 194 -5.53 -1.58 13.58
N PHE A 195 -5.75 -2.75 14.18
CA PHE A 195 -6.86 -2.95 15.10
C PHE A 195 -6.92 -1.91 16.24
N LYS A 196 -5.74 -1.57 16.78
CA LYS A 196 -5.60 -0.62 17.89
C LYS A 196 -5.54 0.85 17.44
N ARG A 197 -5.49 1.12 16.12
CA ARG A 197 -5.45 2.48 15.58
C ARG A 197 -6.81 3.16 15.71
N SER A 198 -6.79 4.47 15.91
CA SER A 198 -7.98 5.33 15.77
C SER A 198 -8.37 5.46 14.30
N ASP A 199 -9.56 6.00 14.02
CA ASP A 199 -10.02 6.23 12.64
C ASP A 199 -9.05 7.16 11.89
N LEU A 200 -8.57 8.22 12.55
CA LEU A 200 -7.49 9.05 12.00
C LEU A 200 -6.23 8.24 11.71
N GLY A 201 -5.85 7.33 12.61
CA GLY A 201 -4.68 6.49 12.42
C GLY A 201 -4.80 5.52 11.25
N LEU A 202 -6.01 5.10 10.90
CA LEU A 202 -6.27 4.28 9.71
C LEU A 202 -6.20 5.12 8.43
N ILE A 203 -6.79 6.31 8.41
CA ILE A 203 -6.68 7.24 7.27
C ILE A 203 -5.20 7.61 7.04
N GLN A 204 -4.46 7.87 8.11
CA GLN A 204 -3.03 8.20 8.06
C GLN A 204 -2.17 7.11 7.41
N GLU A 205 -2.59 5.85 7.44
CA GLU A 205 -1.88 4.76 6.76
C GLU A 205 -1.85 4.99 5.24
N SER A 206 -2.98 5.38 4.64
CA SER A 206 -3.05 5.70 3.22
C SER A 206 -2.16 6.89 2.83
N TRP A 207 -2.05 7.88 3.72
CA TRP A 207 -1.15 9.02 3.53
C TRP A 207 0.32 8.64 3.74
N GLU A 208 0.62 7.72 4.66
CA GLU A 208 1.95 7.15 4.86
C GLU A 208 2.41 6.39 3.60
N GLU A 209 1.57 5.54 3.02
CA GLU A 209 1.82 4.86 1.73
C GLU A 209 2.09 5.89 0.61
N THR A 210 1.27 6.94 0.53
CA THR A 210 1.46 8.03 -0.44
C THR A 210 2.82 8.75 -0.26
N ILE A 211 3.32 8.91 0.97
CA ILE A 211 4.63 9.52 1.22
C ILE A 211 5.77 8.66 0.65
N ASP A 212 5.64 7.35 0.75
CA ASP A 212 6.62 6.39 0.24
C ASP A 212 6.63 6.39 -1.29
N ASP A 213 5.45 6.36 -1.92
CA ASP A 213 5.30 6.47 -3.38
C ASP A 213 5.91 7.78 -3.91
N LEU A 214 5.56 8.92 -3.30
CA LEU A 214 6.14 10.21 -3.68
C LEU A 214 7.66 10.24 -3.49
N SER A 215 8.19 9.57 -2.45
CA SER A 215 9.63 9.50 -2.20
C SER A 215 10.35 8.65 -3.24
N PHE A 216 9.72 7.56 -3.67
CA PHE A 216 10.21 6.73 -4.77
C PHE A 216 10.24 7.55 -6.08
N THR A 217 9.14 8.21 -6.45
CA THR A 217 9.07 9.02 -7.68
C THR A 217 10.07 10.17 -7.67
N ILE A 218 10.24 10.88 -6.55
CA ILE A 218 11.26 11.93 -6.42
C ILE A 218 12.66 11.35 -6.66
N SER A 219 12.96 10.18 -6.09
CA SER A 219 14.27 9.54 -6.24
C SER A 219 14.51 9.12 -7.69
N ALA A 220 13.50 8.54 -8.35
CA ALA A 220 13.56 8.18 -9.76
C ALA A 220 13.81 9.43 -10.65
N LEU A 221 13.08 10.51 -10.42
CA LEU A 221 13.24 11.77 -11.15
C LEU A 221 14.61 12.42 -10.94
N GLN A 222 15.19 12.30 -9.74
CA GLN A 222 16.51 12.87 -9.41
C GLN A 222 17.67 12.05 -9.97
N ASN A 223 17.54 10.72 -10.00
CA ASN A 223 18.56 9.81 -10.52
C ASN A 223 18.54 9.74 -12.06
N GLY A 224 17.55 10.35 -12.70
CA GLY A 224 17.40 10.42 -14.14
C GLY A 224 16.69 9.19 -14.71
N PHE A 225 15.89 9.41 -15.75
CA PHE A 225 15.43 8.32 -16.62
C PHE A 225 16.65 7.69 -17.31
N PRO A 226 16.68 6.35 -17.52
CA PRO A 226 17.78 5.69 -18.22
C PRO A 226 18.09 6.44 -19.52
N GLU A 227 19.34 6.86 -19.65
CA GLU A 227 19.80 7.81 -20.66
C GLU A 227 19.52 7.33 -22.09
N ARG A 228 19.02 8.23 -22.95
CA ARG A 228 19.23 8.18 -24.40
C ARG A 228 20.46 9.03 -24.74
N GLU A 229 21.13 8.60 -25.81
CA GLU A 229 22.43 9.00 -26.36
C GLU A 229 23.17 10.23 -25.74
N PRO A 230 24.45 10.08 -25.37
CA PRO A 230 25.22 11.03 -24.54
C PRO A 230 25.59 12.39 -25.18
N TYR A 231 24.94 12.80 -26.27
CA TYR A 231 25.44 13.91 -27.12
C TYR A 231 24.49 15.10 -27.35
N VAL A 232 23.26 15.11 -26.84
CA VAL A 232 22.34 16.26 -27.03
C VAL A 232 22.29 17.12 -25.77
N PRO A 233 22.79 18.38 -25.80
CA PRO A 233 22.61 19.32 -24.70
C PRO A 233 21.12 19.51 -24.38
N ARG A 234 20.78 19.44 -23.09
CA ARG A 234 19.40 19.64 -22.63
C ARG A 234 19.00 21.11 -22.76
N ASP A 235 17.76 21.32 -23.20
CA ASP A 235 17.16 22.64 -23.22
C ASP A 235 17.06 23.18 -21.77
N PRO A 236 17.54 24.41 -21.50
CA PRO A 236 17.45 25.03 -20.18
C PRO A 236 16.03 25.12 -19.62
N ASP A 237 15.03 25.36 -20.46
CA ASP A 237 13.63 25.50 -20.07
C ASP A 237 13.04 24.13 -19.72
N VAL A 238 13.37 23.09 -20.47
CA VAL A 238 13.00 21.69 -20.13
C VAL A 238 13.65 21.26 -18.81
N THR A 239 14.91 21.65 -18.59
CA THR A 239 15.61 21.38 -17.32
C THR A 239 14.96 22.12 -16.15
N ALA A 240 14.60 23.39 -16.35
CA ALA A 240 13.89 24.19 -15.35
C ALA A 240 12.50 23.61 -15.04
N MET A 241 11.76 23.19 -16.07
CA MET A 241 10.47 22.54 -15.94
C MET A 241 10.58 21.27 -15.08
N MET A 242 11.53 20.37 -15.36
CA MET A 242 11.72 19.17 -14.55
C MET A 242 12.05 19.47 -13.08
N ARG A 243 12.79 20.55 -12.80
CA ARG A 243 13.03 21.00 -11.42
C ARG A 243 11.72 21.41 -10.72
N THR A 244 10.81 22.07 -11.44
CA THR A 244 9.49 22.43 -10.88
C THR A 244 8.59 21.20 -10.66
N VAL A 245 8.65 20.20 -11.54
CA VAL A 245 7.96 18.91 -11.34
C VAL A 245 8.46 18.25 -10.05
N ILE A 246 9.77 18.09 -9.89
CA ILE A 246 10.37 17.53 -8.66
C ILE A 246 9.97 18.36 -7.43
N ALA A 247 9.94 19.69 -7.54
CA ALA A 247 9.50 20.55 -6.45
C ALA A 247 8.03 20.29 -6.08
N LEU A 248 7.14 20.08 -7.05
CA LEU A 248 5.73 19.82 -6.80
C LEU A 248 5.52 18.50 -6.05
N TYR A 249 6.20 17.43 -6.46
CA TYR A 249 6.21 16.15 -5.72
C TYR A 249 6.73 16.32 -4.28
N LYS A 250 7.75 17.14 -4.08
CA LYS A 250 8.25 17.47 -2.73
C LYS A 250 7.21 18.20 -1.90
N VAL A 251 6.46 19.14 -2.49
CA VAL A 251 5.38 19.87 -1.80
C VAL A 251 4.26 18.91 -1.38
N PHE A 252 3.78 18.03 -2.26
CA PHE A 252 2.82 16.99 -1.89
C PHE A 252 3.34 16.10 -0.76
N ARG A 253 4.60 15.67 -0.83
CA ARG A 253 5.21 14.86 0.22
C ARG A 253 5.22 15.58 1.57
N VAL A 254 5.50 16.90 1.58
CA VAL A 254 5.43 17.72 2.79
C VAL A 254 3.99 17.86 3.30
N PHE A 255 3.02 18.00 2.39
CA PHE A 255 1.60 18.03 2.73
C PHE A 255 1.15 16.75 3.45
N TYR A 256 1.42 15.57 2.88
CA TYR A 256 1.09 14.30 3.54
C TYR A 256 1.88 14.09 4.84
N ARG A 257 3.15 14.50 4.92
CA ARG A 257 3.91 14.44 6.18
C ARG A 257 3.32 15.31 7.30
N LYS A 258 2.65 16.41 6.96
CA LYS A 258 1.90 17.24 7.93
C LYS A 258 0.60 16.57 8.37
N LEU A 259 0.02 15.70 7.55
CA LEU A 259 -1.18 14.94 7.85
C LEU A 259 -0.91 13.65 8.63
N SER A 260 0.23 13.00 8.37
CA SER A 260 0.65 11.75 8.98
C SER A 260 1.48 11.95 10.26
N ASN A 261 1.61 10.89 11.06
CA ASN A 261 2.50 10.87 12.24
C ASN A 261 3.98 10.65 11.86
N TYR A 262 4.36 10.92 10.61
CA TYR A 262 5.74 10.79 10.14
C TYR A 262 6.67 11.82 10.80
N SER A 263 6.12 12.96 11.22
CA SER A 263 6.84 13.92 12.06
C SER A 263 6.81 13.46 13.52
N THR A 264 7.95 13.52 14.22
CA THR A 264 8.10 13.15 15.64
C THR A 264 7.26 14.01 16.60
N ASN A 265 6.55 15.01 16.08
CA ASN A 265 5.69 15.91 16.84
C ASN A 265 4.25 15.37 16.89
N LYS A 266 3.63 15.44 18.06
CA LYS A 266 2.20 15.19 18.21
C LYS A 266 1.42 16.15 17.32
N LEU A 267 0.54 15.62 16.48
CA LEU A 267 -0.32 16.44 15.62
C LEU A 267 -1.22 17.37 16.45
N PRO A 268 -1.44 18.63 16.00
CA PRO A 268 -2.25 19.62 16.71
C PRO A 268 -3.76 19.41 16.52
N PHE A 269 -4.15 18.51 15.64
CA PHE A 269 -5.54 18.19 15.32
C PHE A 269 -5.91 16.75 15.68
N ALA A 270 -7.21 16.51 15.72
CA ALA A 270 -7.83 15.19 15.80
C ALA A 270 -8.93 15.11 14.72
N LEU A 271 -9.37 13.90 14.41
CA LEU A 271 -10.55 13.69 13.59
C LEU A 271 -11.80 13.79 14.48
N LYS A 272 -12.83 14.52 14.04
CA LYS A 272 -14.14 14.47 14.71
C LYS A 272 -14.76 13.07 14.56
N GLU A 273 -15.87 12.80 15.24
CA GLU A 273 -16.60 11.56 15.02
C GLU A 273 -17.16 11.52 13.59
N VAL A 274 -16.83 10.44 12.86
CA VAL A 274 -17.11 10.26 11.42
C VAL A 274 -17.74 8.91 11.15
N SER A 275 -18.58 8.80 10.13
CA SER A 275 -19.06 7.51 9.62
C SER A 275 -18.01 6.82 8.73
N SER A 276 -18.26 5.60 8.29
CA SER A 276 -17.44 4.93 7.28
C SER A 276 -17.45 5.65 5.94
N ASP A 277 -18.59 6.20 5.54
CA ASP A 277 -18.71 7.01 4.32
C ASP A 277 -17.84 8.27 4.39
N ASP A 278 -17.84 8.95 5.54
CA ASP A 278 -16.96 10.10 5.80
C ASP A 278 -15.46 9.70 5.69
N MET A 279 -15.08 8.51 6.19
CA MET A 279 -13.69 8.03 6.11
C MET A 279 -13.27 7.75 4.67
N GLU A 280 -14.10 7.05 3.89
CA GLU A 280 -13.88 6.80 2.46
C GLU A 280 -13.79 8.12 1.68
N LEU A 281 -14.68 9.07 1.98
CA LEU A 281 -14.68 10.39 1.36
C LEU A 281 -13.37 11.14 1.64
N ILE A 282 -12.89 11.13 2.89
CA ILE A 282 -11.61 11.76 3.24
C ILE A 282 -10.48 11.11 2.45
N ILE A 283 -10.37 9.79 2.42
CA ILE A 283 -9.31 9.08 1.68
C ILE A 283 -9.39 9.42 0.19
N TYR A 284 -10.59 9.38 -0.39
CA TYR A 284 -10.81 9.71 -1.79
C TYR A 284 -10.42 11.15 -2.13
N LYS A 285 -10.90 12.13 -1.35
CA LYS A 285 -10.65 13.56 -1.59
C LYS A 285 -9.22 13.99 -1.26
N THR A 286 -8.51 13.24 -0.42
CA THR A 286 -7.13 13.53 -0.06
C THR A 286 -6.13 12.67 -0.81
N ARG A 287 -6.55 11.81 -1.73
CA ARG A 287 -5.65 11.08 -2.63
C ARG A 287 -4.92 12.09 -3.53
N PRO A 288 -3.64 11.85 -3.91
CA PRO A 288 -3.02 12.62 -4.97
C PRO A 288 -3.93 12.65 -6.22
N PRO A 289 -4.11 13.81 -6.88
CA PRO A 289 -4.93 13.88 -8.08
C PRO A 289 -4.43 12.86 -9.11
N LEU A 290 -5.34 12.13 -9.77
CA LEU A 290 -4.95 11.16 -10.81
C LEU A 290 -4.17 11.86 -11.93
N ASP A 291 -4.64 13.03 -12.33
CA ASP A 291 -3.98 13.90 -13.29
C ASP A 291 -2.56 14.32 -12.84
N PHE A 292 -2.25 14.24 -11.54
CA PHE A 292 -0.90 14.51 -11.01
C PHE A 292 0.01 13.29 -11.01
N THR A 293 -0.49 12.09 -10.67
CA THR A 293 0.37 10.90 -10.57
C THR A 293 0.70 10.31 -11.93
N ASP A 294 -0.25 10.40 -12.88
CA ASP A 294 -0.16 9.70 -14.16
C ASP A 294 0.05 10.74 -15.27
N ASP A 295 -0.99 11.53 -15.59
CA ASP A 295 -0.95 12.44 -16.75
C ASP A 295 0.16 13.51 -16.65
N PHE A 296 0.35 14.12 -15.48
CA PHE A 296 1.38 15.15 -15.30
C PHE A 296 2.79 14.59 -15.42
N LEU A 297 3.03 13.40 -14.85
CA LEU A 297 4.34 12.76 -14.88
C LEU A 297 4.68 12.25 -16.28
N ASP A 298 3.71 11.62 -16.94
CA ASP A 298 3.85 11.15 -18.32
C ASP A 298 4.12 12.33 -19.25
N GLN A 299 3.34 13.41 -19.10
CA GLN A 299 3.53 14.62 -19.89
C GLN A 299 4.91 15.26 -19.67
N ALA A 300 5.33 15.41 -18.40
CA ALA A 300 6.66 15.91 -18.06
C ALA A 300 7.77 15.02 -18.64
N THR A 301 7.56 13.70 -18.62
CA THR A 301 8.49 12.71 -19.16
C THR A 301 8.58 12.81 -20.68
N VAL A 302 7.46 12.98 -21.39
CA VAL A 302 7.42 13.18 -22.84
C VAL A 302 8.18 14.44 -23.23
N ILE A 303 7.90 15.58 -22.59
CA ILE A 303 8.61 16.85 -22.83
C ILE A 303 10.11 16.67 -22.55
N TYR A 304 10.45 16.00 -21.44
CA TYR A 304 11.83 15.72 -21.10
C TYR A 304 12.52 14.85 -22.14
N GLN A 305 11.87 13.79 -22.65
CA GLN A 305 12.44 12.92 -23.67
C GLN A 305 12.61 13.62 -25.03
N GLN A 306 11.65 14.45 -25.43
CA GLN A 306 11.69 15.20 -26.67
C GLN A 306 12.63 16.42 -26.63
N ASN A 307 13.01 16.86 -25.42
CA ASN A 307 13.86 18.01 -25.18
C ASN A 307 13.32 19.31 -25.80
N ARG A 308 12.00 19.45 -25.87
CA ARG A 308 11.30 20.63 -26.39
C ARG A 308 9.87 20.68 -25.86
N ILE A 309 9.29 21.89 -25.83
CA ILE A 309 7.90 22.13 -25.43
C ILE A 309 7.13 22.58 -26.68
N GLU A 310 6.15 21.80 -27.13
CA GLU A 310 5.29 22.19 -28.25
C GLU A 310 3.92 22.71 -27.78
N GLY A 311 3.15 23.31 -28.69
CA GLY A 311 1.90 24.00 -28.35
C GLY A 311 0.83 23.07 -27.76
N SER A 312 0.78 21.81 -28.19
CA SER A 312 -0.10 20.78 -27.64
C SER A 312 0.20 20.51 -26.16
N GLU A 313 1.48 20.45 -25.81
CA GLU A 313 2.00 20.18 -24.49
C GLU A 313 1.71 21.35 -23.54
N ILE A 314 1.77 22.59 -24.05
CA ILE A 314 1.37 23.78 -23.31
C ILE A 314 -0.12 23.74 -22.94
N MET A 315 -0.98 23.43 -23.93
CA MET A 315 -2.42 23.37 -23.70
C MET A 315 -2.78 22.28 -22.70
N LEU A 316 -2.19 21.09 -22.83
CA LEU A 316 -2.40 19.97 -21.92
C LEU A 316 -1.89 20.30 -20.50
N SER A 317 -0.70 20.89 -20.39
CA SER A 317 -0.13 21.36 -19.12
C SER A 317 -1.06 22.31 -18.38
N ARG A 318 -1.69 23.26 -19.09
CA ARG A 318 -2.68 24.18 -18.51
C ARG A 318 -3.93 23.46 -17.98
N GLN A 319 -4.40 22.42 -18.68
CA GLN A 319 -5.56 21.64 -18.26
C GLN A 319 -5.23 20.82 -17.01
N ILE A 320 -4.12 20.10 -17.03
CA ILE A 320 -3.63 19.30 -15.90
C ILE A 320 -3.44 20.18 -14.66
N VAL A 321 -2.74 21.32 -14.78
CA VAL A 321 -2.52 22.23 -13.64
C VAL A 321 -3.83 22.75 -13.05
N ARG A 322 -4.86 23.03 -13.88
CA ARG A 322 -6.18 23.45 -13.38
C ARG A 322 -6.86 22.34 -12.60
N ALA A 323 -6.82 21.10 -13.09
CA ALA A 323 -7.41 19.96 -12.41
C ALA A 323 -6.69 19.67 -11.08
N ILE A 324 -5.36 19.65 -11.09
CA ILE A 324 -4.54 19.48 -9.88
C ILE A 324 -4.87 20.55 -8.81
N ARG A 325 -5.04 21.82 -9.21
CA ARG A 325 -5.45 22.89 -8.27
C ARG A 325 -6.82 22.66 -7.67
N ARG A 326 -7.80 22.31 -8.50
CA ARG A 326 -9.17 22.04 -8.07
C ARG A 326 -9.18 20.90 -7.06
N ASP A 327 -8.58 19.77 -7.41
CA ASP A 327 -8.61 18.56 -6.60
C ASP A 327 -7.86 18.76 -5.27
N PHE A 328 -6.72 19.47 -5.29
CA PHE A 328 -6.01 19.85 -4.07
C PHE A 328 -6.86 20.74 -3.15
N GLN A 329 -7.58 21.72 -3.70
CA GLN A 329 -8.47 22.58 -2.92
C GLN A 329 -9.65 21.79 -2.35
N GLU A 330 -10.26 20.90 -3.13
CA GLU A 330 -11.34 20.02 -2.64
C GLU A 330 -10.87 19.13 -1.49
N GLY A 331 -9.64 18.62 -1.56
CA GLY A 331 -9.01 17.86 -0.47
C GLY A 331 -8.80 18.69 0.79
N LEU A 332 -8.34 19.95 0.66
CA LEU A 332 -8.19 20.87 1.79
C LEU A 332 -9.54 21.20 2.43
N ASP A 333 -10.55 21.51 1.63
CA ASP A 333 -11.90 21.85 2.11
C ASP A 333 -12.54 20.65 2.82
N CYS A 334 -12.35 19.44 2.27
CA CYS A 334 -12.74 18.19 2.93
C CYS A 334 -12.06 18.08 4.30
N LEU A 335 -10.73 18.14 4.37
CA LEU A 335 -9.99 18.04 5.64
C LEU A 335 -10.41 19.10 6.65
N LYS A 336 -10.62 20.35 6.23
CA LYS A 336 -11.07 21.45 7.09
C LYS A 336 -12.42 21.15 7.75
N SER A 337 -13.30 20.42 7.06
CA SER A 337 -14.61 20.03 7.60
C SER A 337 -14.55 18.91 8.65
N TYR A 338 -13.48 18.11 8.67
CA TYR A 338 -13.34 16.91 9.51
C TYR A 338 -12.30 17.02 10.62
N LEU A 339 -11.25 17.84 10.45
CA LEU A 339 -10.21 18.03 11.44
C LEU A 339 -10.59 19.09 12.48
N VAL A 340 -10.43 18.73 13.76
CA VAL A 340 -10.77 19.57 14.92
C VAL A 340 -9.59 19.73 15.87
N THR A 341 -9.64 20.73 16.77
CA THR A 341 -8.59 20.92 17.78
C THR A 341 -8.55 19.75 18.76
N ARG A 342 -7.35 19.20 19.03
CA ARG A 342 -7.15 17.99 19.83
C ARG A 342 -7.66 18.05 21.28
N ASN A 343 -7.82 19.24 21.87
CA ASN A 343 -8.06 19.42 23.30
C ASN A 343 -9.51 19.77 23.69
N GLN A 344 -10.51 19.53 22.83
CA GLN A 344 -11.92 19.67 23.23
C GLN A 344 -12.41 18.58 24.22
N LEU A 345 -11.54 17.66 24.67
CA LEU A 345 -11.89 16.52 25.54
C LEU A 345 -11.37 16.60 26.99
N ALA A 346 -10.66 17.67 27.40
CA ALA A 346 -10.18 17.79 28.78
C ALA A 346 -10.39 19.20 29.33
N HIS A 347 -11.17 19.31 30.41
CA HIS A 347 -11.36 20.54 31.18
C HIS A 347 -10.02 21.06 31.73
N SER A 348 -9.55 22.20 31.24
CA SER A 348 -8.81 23.26 31.95
C SER A 348 -7.95 24.06 30.96
N GLU A 349 -8.07 25.40 31.04
CA GLU A 349 -7.20 26.45 30.49
C GLU A 349 -6.82 26.35 28.99
N SER A 350 -7.61 27.04 28.17
CA SER A 350 -7.54 27.23 26.72
C SER A 350 -6.15 27.05 26.08
N PRO A 351 -5.84 25.84 25.56
CA PRO A 351 -4.71 25.65 24.66
C PRO A 351 -4.99 26.37 23.33
N PRO A 352 -3.95 26.76 22.56
CA PRO A 352 -4.13 27.44 21.28
C PRO A 352 -5.01 26.60 20.36
N GLN A 353 -6.08 27.23 19.88
CA GLN A 353 -7.03 26.64 18.95
C GLN A 353 -6.29 26.26 17.66
N PHE A 354 -6.50 25.03 17.18
CA PHE A 354 -5.95 24.61 15.89
C PHE A 354 -6.61 25.45 14.79
N ASP A 355 -5.81 26.30 14.15
CA ASP A 355 -6.18 27.04 12.95
C ASP A 355 -5.67 26.27 11.72
N PHE A 356 -6.61 25.65 11.00
CA PHE A 356 -6.35 24.87 9.81
C PHE A 356 -5.63 25.70 8.74
N ASP A 357 -6.12 26.91 8.47
CA ASP A 357 -5.62 27.76 7.40
C ASP A 357 -4.20 28.24 7.73
N ALA A 358 -3.93 28.59 8.99
CA ALA A 358 -2.57 28.92 9.43
C ALA A 358 -1.61 27.72 9.35
N TYR A 359 -2.07 26.51 9.71
CA TYR A 359 -1.23 25.32 9.75
C TYR A 359 -0.77 24.84 8.36
N PHE A 360 -1.64 24.96 7.35
CA PHE A 360 -1.36 24.55 5.97
C PHE A 360 -0.90 25.70 5.07
N ARG A 361 -0.94 26.96 5.52
CA ARG A 361 -0.59 28.15 4.73
C ARG A 361 0.68 28.00 3.90
N ASP A 362 1.79 27.62 4.54
CA ASP A 362 3.08 27.58 3.87
C ASP A 362 3.12 26.53 2.76
N VAL A 363 2.50 25.35 2.97
CA VAL A 363 2.49 24.29 1.96
C VAL A 363 1.54 24.64 0.81
N VAL A 364 0.41 25.29 1.11
CA VAL A 364 -0.53 25.80 0.10
C VAL A 364 0.12 26.87 -0.77
N ASN A 365 0.83 27.82 -0.16
CA ASN A 365 1.55 28.86 -0.90
C ASN A 365 2.64 28.26 -1.80
N GLN A 366 3.43 27.31 -1.27
CA GLN A 366 4.46 26.61 -2.06
C GLN A 366 3.85 25.81 -3.21
N PHE A 367 2.71 25.15 -3.00
CA PHE A 367 1.99 24.43 -4.04
C PHE A 367 1.59 25.35 -5.19
N HIS A 368 0.89 26.44 -4.91
CA HIS A 368 0.46 27.39 -5.94
C HIS A 368 1.63 28.03 -6.66
N SER A 369 2.65 28.50 -5.92
CA SER A 369 3.85 29.09 -6.50
C SER A 369 4.61 28.10 -7.39
N THR A 370 4.67 26.81 -7.03
CA THR A 370 5.34 25.79 -7.85
C THR A 370 4.59 25.55 -9.16
N LEU A 371 3.25 25.50 -9.11
CA LEU A 371 2.43 25.37 -10.32
C LEU A 371 2.49 26.61 -11.22
N ASP A 372 2.49 27.81 -10.64
CA ASP A 372 2.65 29.06 -11.40
C ASP A 372 4.03 29.09 -12.09
N ASN A 373 5.09 28.70 -11.38
CA ASN A 373 6.43 28.60 -11.96
C ASN A 373 6.50 27.58 -13.11
N PHE A 374 5.87 26.41 -12.94
CA PHE A 374 5.78 25.41 -14.01
C PHE A 374 5.09 25.99 -15.25
N LEU A 375 3.93 26.65 -15.10
CA LEU A 375 3.21 27.26 -16.21
C LEU A 375 4.00 28.39 -16.87
N ASN A 376 4.69 29.23 -16.11
CA ASN A 376 5.52 30.31 -16.65
C ASN A 376 6.66 29.78 -17.52
N ILE A 377 7.25 28.64 -17.15
CA ILE A 377 8.30 27.97 -17.94
C ILE A 377 7.70 27.37 -19.22
N VAL A 378 6.57 26.66 -19.09
CA VAL A 378 5.92 25.98 -20.21
C VAL A 378 5.36 26.96 -21.24
N ASP A 379 4.75 28.06 -20.79
CA ASP A 379 4.16 29.08 -21.66
C ASP A 379 5.24 29.90 -22.41
N GLY A 380 6.46 29.97 -21.84
CA GLY A 380 7.60 30.71 -22.37
C GLY A 380 7.37 32.23 -22.47
N PRO A 381 8.43 33.02 -22.74
CA PRO A 381 8.31 34.48 -22.91
C PRO A 381 7.64 34.93 -24.23
N ASN A 382 7.30 34.01 -25.15
CA ASN A 382 6.94 34.35 -26.53
C ASN A 382 5.44 34.40 -26.85
N GLN A 383 4.53 34.20 -25.89
CA GLN A 383 3.08 34.26 -26.17
C GLN A 383 2.46 35.66 -26.17
N MET A 384 3.14 36.73 -25.71
CA MET A 384 2.62 38.10 -25.92
C MET A 384 2.67 38.57 -27.39
N ILE A 385 3.35 37.85 -28.28
CA ILE A 385 3.51 38.25 -29.69
C ILE A 385 2.51 37.54 -30.62
N LEU A 386 2.01 36.35 -30.25
CA LEU A 386 1.13 35.57 -31.12
C LEU A 386 -0.37 35.86 -30.96
N GLU A 387 -0.80 36.50 -29.86
CA GLU A 387 -2.19 37.01 -29.76
C GLU A 387 -2.38 38.37 -30.47
N ASN A 388 -1.30 39.06 -30.84
CA ASN A 388 -1.35 40.35 -31.55
C ASN A 388 -1.21 40.23 -33.09
N SER A 389 -0.99 39.03 -33.64
CA SER A 389 -0.85 38.82 -35.10
C SER A 389 -2.09 38.24 -35.79
N SER A 390 -3.16 37.93 -35.05
CA SER A 390 -4.42 37.44 -35.62
C SER A 390 -5.51 38.51 -35.80
N TYR A 391 -5.21 39.78 -35.48
CA TYR A 391 -6.04 40.94 -35.84
C TYR A 391 -5.20 41.99 -36.57
N GLY A 392 -4.91 41.75 -37.84
CA GLY A 392 -4.28 42.72 -38.73
C GLY A 392 -4.56 42.34 -40.18
N TRP A 393 -5.36 43.18 -40.83
CA TRP A 393 -5.78 43.09 -42.23
C TRP A 393 -4.64 42.99 -43.24
#